data_AF-A0A2A7MNG7-F1
#
_entry.id   AF-A0A2A7MNG7-F1
#
_cell.length_a   1.000
_cell.length_b   1.000
_cell.length_c   1.000
_cell.angle_alpha   90.00
_cell.angle_beta   90.00
_cell.angle_gamma   90.00
#
_symmetry.space_group_name_H-M   'P 1'
#
loop_
_entity.id
_entity.type
_entity.pdbx_description
1 polymer ?
#
loop_
_entity_poly.entity_id
_entity_poly.type
_entity_poly.pdbx_seq_one_letter_code
_entity_poly.pdbx_strand_id
1 'polypeptide(L)' 'MTTIPARVGAPYAVDFTASGLIRISRTVKGRNFHIVLDAPAAIAVADALVDAVERLPEGAVHQSNTPR' A
#
# COMPACT_ATOMS: atom_id res chain seq x y z
N MET A 1 10.78 -11.07 1.36
CA MET A 1 10.57 -9.73 0.76
C MET A 1 9.53 -9.89 -0.34
N THR A 2 8.49 -9.06 -0.30
CA THR A 2 7.38 -9.06 -1.26
C THR A 2 7.32 -7.69 -1.94
N THR A 3 6.73 -7.59 -3.13
CA THR A 3 6.54 -6.30 -3.81
C THR A 3 5.06 -6.05 -4.08
N ILE A 4 4.64 -4.79 -3.98
CA ILE A 4 3.28 -4.34 -4.31
C ILE A 4 3.39 -3.44 -5.55
N PRO A 5 2.65 -3.74 -6.64
CA PRO A 5 2.65 -2.89 -7.82
C PRO A 5 2.11 -1.49 -7.46
N ALA A 6 2.80 -0.45 -7.90
CA ALA A 6 2.33 0.92 -7.76
C ALA A 6 1.52 1.31 -9.01
N ARG A 7 0.44 2.07 -8.83
CA ARG A 7 -0.32 2.64 -9.96
C ARG A 7 0.53 3.53 -10.87
N VAL A 8 1.52 4.21 -10.29
CA VAL A 8 2.44 5.10 -11.00
C VAL A 8 3.84 4.91 -10.43
N GLY A 9 4.83 4.72 -11.30
CA GLY A 9 6.27 4.62 -11.02
C GLY A 9 6.73 3.30 -10.37
N ALA A 10 7.88 3.31 -9.69
CA ALA A 10 8.47 2.09 -9.09
C ALA A 10 7.54 1.37 -8.08
N PRO A 11 7.54 0.02 -8.03
CA PRO A 11 6.80 -0.77 -7.04
C PRO A 11 7.20 -0.43 -5.60
N TYR A 12 6.31 -0.76 -4.65
CA TYR A 12 6.64 -0.74 -3.23
C TYR A 12 7.32 -2.04 -2.83
N ALA A 13 8.41 -1.95 -2.06
CA ALA A 13 9.02 -3.09 -1.42
C ALA A 13 8.41 -3.26 -0.02
N VAL A 14 7.97 -4.48 0.29
CA VAL A 14 7.45 -4.88 1.59
C VAL A 14 8.41 -5.88 2.22
N ASP A 15 8.89 -5.52 3.40
CA ASP A 15 9.78 -6.34 4.19
C ASP A 15 9.52 -6.17 5.69
N PHE A 16 10.29 -6.90 6.50
CA PHE A 16 10.24 -6.79 7.95
C PHE A 16 11.51 -6.10 8.45
N THR A 17 11.37 -5.26 9.47
CA THR A 17 12.51 -4.71 10.21
C THR A 17 13.17 -5.80 11.06
N ALA A 18 14.35 -5.52 11.61
CA ALA A 18 15.01 -6.42 12.56
C ALA A 18 14.17 -6.71 13.82
N SER A 19 13.27 -5.78 14.17
CA SER A 19 12.31 -5.94 15.28
C SER A 19 10.99 -6.60 14.88
N GLY A 20 10.85 -7.07 13.63
CA GLY A 20 9.64 -7.75 13.14
C GLY A 20 8.49 -6.82 12.72
N LEU A 21 8.73 -5.51 12.62
CA LEU A 21 7.73 -4.55 12.14
C LEU A 21 7.62 -4.62 10.61
N ILE A 22 6.44 -4.38 10.06
CA ILE A 22 6.21 -4.32 8.62
C ILE A 22 6.75 -2.99 8.12
N ARG A 23 7.62 -3.02 7.11
CA ARG A 23 8.11 -1.84 6.40
C ARG A 23 7.65 -1.87 4.96
N ILE A 24 7.01 -0.79 4.53
CA ILE A 24 6.64 -0.54 3.14
C ILE A 24 7.51 0.61 2.66
N SER A 25 8.34 0.38 1.65
CA SER A 25 9.32 1.37 1.18
C SER A 25 9.27 1.58 -0.32
N ARG A 26 9.71 2.76 -0.76
CA ARG A 26 9.77 3.13 -2.16
C ARG A 26 10.78 4.25 -2.39
N THR A 27 11.57 4.12 -3.45
CA THR A 27 12.43 5.20 -3.94
C THR A 27 11.67 6.11 -4.91
N VAL A 28 11.61 7.40 -4.60
CA VAL A 28 11.00 8.45 -5.44
C VAL A 28 12.04 9.55 -5.65
N LYS A 29 12.37 9.84 -6.92
CA LYS A 29 13.36 10.87 -7.30
C LYS A 29 14.71 10.71 -6.55
N GLY A 30 15.20 9.47 -6.45
CA GLY A 30 16.45 9.14 -5.76
C GLY A 30 16.40 9.17 -4.22
N ARG A 31 15.23 9.47 -3.62
CA ARG A 31 15.03 9.45 -2.17
C ARG A 31 14.19 8.25 -1.74
N ASN A 32 14.59 7.56 -0.69
CA ASN A 32 13.84 6.44 -0.14
C ASN A 32 12.83 6.94 0.90
N PHE A 33 11.56 6.62 0.70
CA PHE A 33 10.46 6.88 1.62
C PHE A 33 9.96 5.54 2.17
N HIS A 34 9.60 5.49 3.44
CA HIS A 34 9.03 4.30 4.03
C HIS A 34 8.01 4.61 5.12
N ILE A 35 7.10 3.65 5.31
CA ILE A 35 6.16 3.59 6.43
C ILE A 35 6.50 2.32 7.19
N VAL A 36 6.54 2.40 8.53
CA VAL A 36 6.76 1.25 9.42
C VAL A 36 5.53 1.10 10.30
N LEU A 37 5.00 -0.12 10.37
CA LEU A 37 3.79 -0.47 11.10
C LEU A 37 4.07 -1.73 11.92
N ASP A 38 3.55 -1.77 13.15
CA ASP A 38 3.36 -3.06 13.81
C ASP A 38 2.14 -3.78 13.22
N ALA A 39 1.92 -5.03 13.62
CA ALA A 39 0.81 -5.82 13.12
C ALA A 39 -0.57 -5.20 13.45
N PRO A 40 -0.85 -4.73 14.70
CA PRO A 40 -2.11 -4.07 15.01
C PRO A 40 -2.38 -2.82 14.16
N ALA A 41 -1.38 -1.95 13.96
CA ALA A 41 -1.52 -0.75 13.14
C ALA A 41 -1.74 -1.09 11.66
N ALA A 42 -1.05 -2.12 11.14
CA ALA A 42 -1.25 -2.56 9.76
C ALA A 42 -2.68 -3.07 9.52
N ILE A 43 -3.24 -3.82 10.47
CA ILE A 43 -4.63 -4.29 10.43
C ILE A 43 -5.59 -3.09 10.50
N ALA A 44 -5.41 -2.19 11.46
CA ALA A 44 -6.28 -1.02 11.61
C ALA A 44 -6.29 -0.12 10.38
N VAL A 45 -5.14 0.07 9.72
CA VAL A 45 -5.05 0.81 8.45
C VAL A 45 -5.76 0.07 7.33
N ALA A 46 -5.61 -1.25 7.24
CA ALA A 46 -6.29 -2.05 6.22
C ALA A 46 -7.82 -1.98 6.39
N ASP A 47 -8.33 -2.15 7.61
CA ASP A 47 -9.75 -2.04 7.93
C ASP A 47 -10.28 -0.64 7.59
N ALA A 48 -9.58 0.42 8.00
CA ALA A 48 -9.98 1.79 7.69
C ALA A 48 -10.04 2.08 6.18
N LEU A 49 -9.17 1.45 5.38
CA LEU A 49 -9.20 1.57 3.91
C LEU A 49 -10.40 0.82 3.32
N VAL A 50 -10.72 -0.36 3.85
CA VAL A 50 -11.92 -1.13 3.43
C VAL A 50 -13.18 -0.33 3.75
N ASP A 51 -13.32 0.15 4.99
CA ASP A 51 -14.42 1.02 5.42
C ASP A 51 -14.57 2.25 4.50
N ALA A 52 -13.45 2.87 4.12
CA ALA A 52 -13.46 4.02 3.22
C ALA A 52 -13.97 3.67 1.81
N VAL A 53 -13.62 2.49 1.30
CA VAL A 53 -14.09 1.99 -0.01
C VAL A 53 -15.57 1.63 0.04
N GLU A 54 -16.03 0.98 1.12
CA GLU A 54 -17.44 0.61 1.31
C GLU A 54 -18.36 1.85 1.39
N ARG A 55 -17.84 2.98 1.86
CA ARG A 55 -18.57 4.26 1.92
C ARG A 55 -18.58 5.02 0.59
N LEU A 56 -17.87 4.57 -0.44
CA LEU A 56 -17.92 5.20 -1.76
C LEU A 56 -19.29 4.92 -2.40
N PRO A 57 -19.95 5.95 -2.97
CA PRO A 57 -21.19 5.73 -3.70
C PRO A 57 -20.95 4.81 -4.90
N GLU A 58 -21.91 3.91 -5.18
CA GLU A 58 -21.86 2.99 -6.31
C GLU A 58 -21.59 3.77 -7.61
N GLY A 59 -20.43 3.52 -8.24
CA GLY A 59 -20.00 4.19 -9.48
C GLY A 59 -18.74 5.07 -9.36
N ALA A 60 -18.23 5.35 -8.16
CA ALA A 60 -16.98 6.12 -7.99
C ALA A 60 -15.69 5.28 -8.19
N VAL A 61 -15.80 3.96 -8.25
CA VAL A 61 -14.66 3.05 -8.43
C VAL A 61 -14.37 2.88 -9.93
N HIS A 62 -13.45 3.70 -10.46
CA HIS A 62 -12.90 3.48 -11.80
C HIS A 62 -12.03 2.21 -11.81
N GLN A 63 -12.60 1.11 -12.31
CA GLN A 63 -11.81 -0.05 -12.74
C GLN A 63 -10.99 0.35 -13.97
N SER A 64 -9.67 0.52 -13.79
CA SER A 64 -8.74 0.64 -14.92
C SER A 64 -8.64 -0.71 -15.63
N ASN A 65 -9.49 -0.92 -16.63
CA ASN A 65 -9.38 -2.00 -17.60
C ASN A 65 -8.22 -1.67 -18.55
N THR A 66 -7.13 -2.45 -18.50
CA THR A 66 -6.07 -2.40 -19.50
C THR A 66 -6.52 -3.30 -20.68
N PRO A 67 -6.74 -2.77 -21.89
CA PRO A 67 -6.98 -3.62 -23.05
C PRO A 67 -5.70 -4.41 -23.38
N ARG A 68 -5.88 -5.68 -23.72
CA ARG A 68 -4.81 -6.57 -24.23
C ARG A 68 -4.33 -6.13 -25.61
#